data_AF-A0A9D5K9Y7-F1
#
_entry.id   AF-A0A9D5K9Y7-F1
#
_cell.length_a   1.000
_cell.length_b   1.000
_cell.length_c   1.000
_cell.angle_alpha   90.00
_cell.angle_beta   90.00
_cell.angle_gamma   90.00
#
_symmetry.space_group_name_H-M   'P 1'
#
loop_
_entity.id
_entity.type
_entity.pdbx_description
1 polymer ?
#
loop_
_entity_poly.entity_id
_entity_poly.type
_entity_poly.pdbx_seq_one_letter_code
_entity_poly.pdbx_strand_id
1 'polypeptide(L)' 'MLKGKAFKFGDDISTDHITPGRFFHLRGDISKLAEHTLEDADPE' A
#
# COMPACT_ATOMS: atom_id res chain seq x y z
N MET A 1 10.47 14.92 -16.68
CA MET A 1 10.16 15.34 -15.30
C MET A 1 8.89 14.63 -14.86
N LEU A 2 8.87 14.01 -13.69
CA LEU A 2 7.65 13.44 -13.09
C LEU A 2 6.89 14.55 -12.34
N LYS A 3 5.56 14.62 -12.49
CA LYS A 3 4.67 15.54 -11.77
C LYS A 3 3.46 14.76 -11.25
N GLY A 4 3.07 14.97 -9.98
CA GLY A 4 1.95 14.26 -9.36
C GLY A 4 1.69 14.71 -7.91
N LYS A 5 0.69 14.09 -7.26
CA LYS A 5 0.39 14.27 -5.83
C LYS A 5 1.36 13.42 -4.99
N ALA A 6 1.90 14.00 -3.93
CA ALA A 6 2.66 13.25 -2.94
C ALA A 6 1.72 12.63 -1.89
N PHE A 7 1.93 11.36 -1.58
CA PHE A 7 1.37 10.68 -0.41
C PHE A 7 2.53 10.52 0.58
N LYS A 8 2.39 11.07 1.79
CA LYS A 8 3.48 11.12 2.78
C LYS A 8 3.04 10.41 4.05
N PHE A 9 3.85 9.43 4.45
CA PHE A 9 3.64 8.63 5.65
C PHE A 9 4.72 8.96 6.70
N GLY A 10 4.50 8.53 7.94
CA GLY A 10 5.45 8.71 9.04
C GLY A 10 6.63 7.74 9.00
N ASP A 11 7.34 7.67 10.12
CA ASP A 11 8.40 6.69 10.33
C ASP A 11 7.82 5.28 10.60
N ASP A 12 8.69 4.27 10.63
CA ASP A 12 8.35 2.87 10.99
C ASP A 12 7.31 2.17 10.09
N ILE A 13 7.17 2.60 8.82
CA ILE A 13 6.38 1.90 7.80
C ILE A 13 7.03 0.56 7.45
N SER A 14 6.42 -0.52 7.90
CA SER A 14 6.83 -1.90 7.58
C SER A 14 6.29 -2.38 6.23
N THR A 15 6.77 -3.54 5.76
CA THR A 15 6.25 -4.20 4.55
C THR A 15 4.78 -4.59 4.67
N ASP A 16 4.32 -4.95 5.87
CA ASP A 16 2.91 -5.27 6.10
C ASP A 16 2.01 -4.04 6.03
N HIS A 17 2.53 -2.84 6.32
CA HIS A 17 1.80 -1.60 6.10
C HIS A 17 1.65 -1.29 4.60
N ILE A 18 2.65 -1.61 3.78
CA ILE A 18 2.60 -1.39 2.32
C ILE A 18 1.67 -2.40 1.66
N THR A 19 1.77 -3.68 2.05
CA THR A 19 0.98 -4.77 1.48
C THR A 19 0.64 -5.77 2.59
N PRO A 20 -0.54 -5.66 3.21
CA PRO A 20 -0.89 -6.49 4.35
C PRO A 20 -0.82 -7.99 4.02
N GLY A 21 -0.15 -8.78 4.86
CA GLY A 21 0.03 -10.22 4.66
C GLY A 21 -1.28 -11.01 4.49
N ARG A 22 -2.40 -10.50 5.02
CA ARG A 22 -3.76 -11.07 4.81
C ARG A 22 -4.18 -11.15 3.34
N PHE A 23 -3.59 -10.32 2.45
CA PHE A 23 -3.86 -10.32 1.01
C PHE A 23 -2.81 -11.07 0.17
N PHE A 24 -1.94 -11.88 0.78
CA PHE A 24 -0.90 -12.60 0.02
C PHE A 24 -1.46 -13.46 -1.13
N HIS A 25 -2.68 -13.97 -0.96
CA HIS A 25 -3.38 -14.80 -1.94
C HIS A 25 -3.76 -14.02 -3.22
N LEU A 26 -3.77 -12.68 -3.17
CA LEU A 26 -4.03 -11.81 -4.32
C LEU A 26 -2.78 -11.52 -5.16
N ARG A 27 -1.58 -12.04 -4.81
CA ARG A 27 -0.34 -11.80 -5.59
C ARG A 27 -0.42 -12.26 -7.06
N GLY A 28 -1.36 -13.15 -7.40
CA GLY A 28 -1.66 -13.53 -8.78
C GLY A 28 -2.57 -12.54 -9.54
N ASP A 29 -3.24 -11.64 -8.83
CA ASP A 29 -4.14 -10.60 -9.35
C ASP A 29 -3.71 -9.23 -8.79
N ILE A 30 -2.71 -8.64 -9.45
CA ILE A 30 -2.09 -7.38 -9.01
C ILE A 30 -3.09 -6.23 -8.94
N SER A 31 -4.12 -6.23 -9.79
CA SER A 31 -5.15 -5.19 -9.78
C SER A 31 -5.94 -5.21 -8.46
N LYS A 32 -6.37 -6.40 -7.99
CA LYS A 32 -7.05 -6.52 -6.70
C LYS A 32 -6.11 -6.26 -5.52
N LEU A 33 -4.85 -6.69 -5.61
CA LEU A 33 -3.89 -6.40 -4.55
C LEU A 33 -3.65 -4.89 -4.38
N ALA A 34 -3.67 -4.13 -5.48
CA ALA A 34 -3.47 -2.69 -5.46
C ALA A 34 -4.55 -1.93 -4.67
N GLU A 35 -5.78 -2.44 -4.62
CA GLU A 35 -6.89 -1.86 -3.85
C GLU A 35 -6.60 -1.82 -2.33
N HIS A 36 -5.68 -2.66 -1.86
CA HIS A 36 -5.32 -2.79 -0.45
C HIS A 36 -3.95 -2.17 -0.09
N THR A 37 -3.32 -1.46 -1.04
CA THR A 37 -1.99 -0.88 -0.81
C THR A 37 -2.08 0.27 0.18
N LEU A 38 -1.28 0.22 1.25
CA LEU A 38 -1.20 1.27 2.29
C LEU A 38 -2.50 1.50 3.08
N GLU A 39 -3.50 0.61 3.01
CA GLU A 39 -4.82 0.82 3.65
C GLU A 39 -4.74 0.94 5.20
N ASP A 40 -3.76 0.30 5.83
CA ASP A 40 -3.53 0.37 7.28
C ASP A 40 -2.69 1.60 7.69
N ALA A 41 -2.02 2.23 6.73
CA ALA A 41 -1.08 3.33 6.96
C ALA A 41 -1.61 4.69 6.47
N ASP A 42 -2.72 4.72 5.74
CA ASP A 42 -3.36 5.94 5.26
C ASP A 42 -4.33 6.47 6.33
N PRO A 43 -3.96 7.48 7.15
CA PRO A 43 -4.94 8.19 7.95
C PRO A 43 -5.88 8.94 6.99
N GLU A 44 -7.20 8.76 7.14
CA GLU A 44 -8.22 9.46 6.31
C GLU A 44 -7.93 10.95 6.06
#